data_AF-A0A1Z9F5H1-F1
#
_entry.id   AF-A0A1Z9F5H1-F1
#
_cell.length_a   1.000
_cell.length_b   1.000
_cell.length_c   1.000
_cell.angle_alpha   90.00
_cell.angle_beta   90.00
_cell.angle_gamma   90.00
#
_symmetry.space_group_name_H-M   'P 1'
#
loop_
_entity.id
_entity.type
_entity.pdbx_description
1 polymer ?
#
loop_
_entity_poly.entity_id
_entity_poly.type
_entity_poly.pdbx_seq_one_letter_code
_entity_poly.pdbx_strand_id
1 'polypeptide(L)'
;MSHYIGSNPADVNAGFIKRYFYGLRRNEDGELFLVRVDQLAGGDANSITINDLGISEENFLDFEEGIDYLDGIDENKNVVYPNLRYPQLRWDGRSLTYYVEPSTGHFVQAVSEKVTFENNISSPAYGEGTDEEVIIPGNTGGPGTGFNFFTMTVGVDTVGGQASGVFYVNGIERPELSITKGRTYVFDQSASSNASYNVSHHPLMFSTVYDGEHAVNGDHYNTGVIYKLDGVQVTMAQYVSGFVAATTRRVELALESTAPDTLYYWCHFHTGQGNKINISAGSGY
;
A
#
# COMPACT_ATOMS: atom_id res chain seq x y z
N MET A 1 -12.78 -3.52 43.80
CA MET A 1 -13.65 -2.66 42.97
C MET A 1 -12.76 -2.01 41.93
N SER A 2 -12.95 -2.36 40.65
CA SER A 2 -12.26 -1.71 39.53
C SER A 2 -12.92 -0.35 39.33
N HIS A 3 -12.19 0.72 39.63
CA HIS A 3 -12.66 2.08 39.34
C HIS A 3 -12.40 2.39 37.87
N TYR A 4 -13.46 2.61 37.10
CA TYR A 4 -13.37 3.23 35.78
C TYR A 4 -13.56 4.75 35.95
N ILE A 5 -12.86 5.54 35.13
CA ILE A 5 -13.15 6.98 35.00
C ILE A 5 -14.42 7.10 34.16
N GLY A 6 -15.58 6.96 34.80
CA GLY A 6 -16.89 6.90 34.14
C GLY A 6 -17.83 5.88 34.81
N SER A 7 -19.13 6.17 34.79
CA SER A 7 -20.16 5.37 35.46
C SER A 7 -20.37 3.99 34.85
N ASN A 8 -19.97 3.77 33.60
CA ASN A 8 -19.94 2.46 32.95
C ASN A 8 -18.91 2.43 31.78
N PRO A 9 -18.55 1.23 31.26
CA PRO A 9 -17.57 1.09 30.17
C PRO A 9 -17.96 1.76 28.83
N ALA A 10 -19.25 1.96 28.56
CA ALA A 10 -19.72 2.67 27.37
C ALA A 10 -19.44 4.18 27.44
N ASP A 11 -19.45 4.77 28.64
CA ASP A 11 -19.10 6.18 28.84
C ASP A 11 -17.62 6.44 28.51
N VAL A 12 -16.75 5.48 28.86
CA VAL A 12 -15.32 5.52 28.52
C VAL A 12 -15.11 5.40 27.00
N ASN A 13 -15.83 4.48 26.35
CA ASN A 13 -15.72 4.29 24.89
C ASN A 13 -16.27 5.48 24.10
N ALA A 14 -17.27 6.20 24.63
CA ALA A 14 -17.83 7.41 24.03
C ALA A 14 -17.00 8.68 24.32
N GLY A 15 -16.13 8.67 25.33
CA GLY A 15 -15.25 9.79 25.69
C GLY A 15 -14.04 9.99 24.76
N PHE A 16 -13.66 8.98 23.98
CA PHE A 16 -12.60 9.09 22.99
C PHE A 16 -13.16 9.53 21.64
N ILE A 17 -13.15 10.84 21.37
CA ILE A 17 -13.58 11.41 20.08
C ILE A 17 -12.69 10.91 18.92
N LYS A 18 -11.43 10.55 19.21
CA LYS A 18 -10.47 9.97 18.26
C LYS A 18 -9.69 8.83 18.91
N ARG A 19 -9.83 7.60 18.38
CA ARG A 19 -9.16 6.40 18.90
C ARG A 19 -7.64 6.43 18.74
N TYR A 20 -7.14 7.07 17.69
CA TYR A 20 -5.71 7.10 17.38
C TYR A 20 -5.14 8.50 17.55
N PHE A 21 -4.00 8.60 18.24
CA PHE A 21 -3.13 9.77 18.24
C PHE A 21 -1.97 9.52 17.28
N TYR A 22 -1.64 10.52 16.47
CA TYR A 22 -0.51 10.48 15.54
C TYR A 22 0.48 11.59 15.88
N GLY A 23 1.75 11.23 16.07
CA GLY A 23 2.85 12.16 16.26
C GLY A 23 3.85 12.05 15.12
N LEU A 24 4.30 13.20 14.59
CA LEU A 24 5.35 13.27 13.59
C LEU A 24 6.56 13.98 14.21
N ARG A 25 7.75 13.37 14.09
CA ARG A 25 9.01 13.96 14.53
C ARG A 25 10.00 13.99 13.38
N ARG A 26 10.74 15.09 13.26
CA ARG A 26 11.93 15.18 12.41
C ARG A 26 13.18 15.27 13.29
N ASN A 27 14.27 14.61 12.94
CA ASN A 27 15.57 14.82 13.61
C ASN A 27 16.43 15.86 12.87
N GLU A 28 17.60 16.18 13.42
CA GLU A 28 18.54 17.17 12.86
C GLU A 28 19.06 16.77 11.48
N ASP A 29 19.18 15.47 11.21
CA ASP A 29 19.57 14.91 9.91
C ASP A 29 18.41 14.91 8.89
N GLY A 30 17.22 15.34 9.32
CA GLY A 30 16.05 15.49 8.47
C GLY A 30 15.20 14.23 8.31
N GLU A 31 15.53 13.14 8.98
CA GLU A 31 14.76 11.90 9.00
C GLU A 31 13.41 12.11 9.69
N LEU A 32 12.35 11.51 9.13
CA LEU A 32 10.99 11.61 9.62
C LEU A 32 10.56 10.33 10.32
N PHE A 33 9.98 10.49 11.50
CA PHE A 33 9.47 9.43 12.35
C PHE A 33 7.98 9.67 12.58
N LEU A 34 7.15 8.68 12.25
CA LEU A 34 5.72 8.68 12.51
C LEU A 34 5.42 7.69 13.65
N VAL A 35 4.69 8.15 14.66
CA VAL A 35 4.20 7.32 15.76
C VAL A 35 2.68 7.34 15.78
N ARG A 36 2.08 6.16 15.95
CA ARG A 36 0.63 5.98 16.16
C ARG A 36 0.41 5.34 17.54
N VAL A 37 -0.38 6.01 18.38
CA VAL A 37 -0.82 5.50 19.69
C VAL A 37 -2.31 5.18 19.61
N ASP A 38 -2.70 3.94 19.94
CA ASP A 38 -4.11 3.55 20.09
C ASP A 38 -4.56 3.88 21.52
N GLN A 39 -5.35 4.92 21.72
CA GLN A 39 -5.72 5.40 23.06
C GLN A 39 -6.53 4.36 23.88
N LEU A 40 -6.99 3.27 23.24
CA LEU A 40 -7.66 2.14 23.91
C LEU A 40 -6.71 1.01 24.33
N ALA A 41 -5.47 1.00 23.81
CA ALA A 41 -4.48 0.01 24.21
C ALA A 41 -3.76 0.48 25.50
N GLY A 42 -3.64 -0.42 26.48
CA GLY A 42 -2.86 -0.14 27.69
C GLY A 42 -1.40 -0.60 27.57
N GLY A 43 -0.57 -0.16 28.50
CA GLY A 43 0.81 -0.65 28.67
C GLY A 43 1.88 0.33 28.20
N ASP A 44 3.09 0.17 28.74
CA ASP A 44 4.21 1.11 28.56
C ASP A 44 4.61 1.31 27.09
N ALA A 45 4.42 0.28 26.26
CA ALA A 45 4.67 0.30 24.82
C ALA A 45 3.68 1.17 24.02
N ASN A 46 2.59 1.62 24.65
CA ASN A 46 1.56 2.44 24.04
C ASN A 46 1.47 3.82 24.70
N SER A 47 2.59 4.29 25.26
CA SER A 47 2.78 5.64 25.75
C SER A 47 3.80 6.37 24.90
N ILE A 48 3.62 7.68 24.70
CA ILE A 48 4.59 8.54 24.03
C ILE A 48 4.99 9.67 24.98
N THR A 49 6.29 9.81 25.21
CA THR A 49 6.85 10.91 26.00
C THR A 49 7.09 12.10 25.09
N ILE A 50 6.33 13.16 25.29
CA ILE A 50 6.40 14.39 24.46
C ILE A 50 7.41 15.39 25.05
N ASN A 51 7.46 15.52 26.38
CA ASN A 51 8.40 16.38 27.11
C ASN A 51 9.22 15.55 28.10
N ASP A 52 10.43 16.01 28.41
CA ASP A 52 11.26 15.39 29.45
C ASP A 52 10.69 15.67 30.85
N LEU A 53 10.98 14.78 31.80
CA LEU A 53 10.50 14.89 33.16
C LEU A 53 11.25 16.03 33.89
N GLY A 54 10.56 17.13 34.18
CA GLY A 54 11.13 18.34 34.79
C GLY A 54 10.54 18.71 36.15
N ILE A 55 11.00 19.82 36.72
CA ILE A 55 10.42 20.40 37.95
C ILE A 55 9.09 21.08 37.65
N SER A 56 8.19 21.12 38.63
CA SER A 56 6.81 21.60 38.43
C SER A 56 6.69 23.05 37.96
N GLU A 57 7.70 23.87 38.23
CA GLU A 57 7.77 25.26 37.76
C GLU A 57 7.98 25.39 36.25
N GLU A 58 8.44 24.32 35.60
CA GLU A 58 8.70 24.25 34.15
C GLU A 58 7.64 23.43 33.41
N ASN A 59 6.56 23.06 34.10
CA ASN A 59 5.42 22.39 33.50
C ASN A 59 4.55 23.40 32.73
N PHE A 60 4.08 22.98 31.56
CA PHE A 60 3.06 23.70 30.80
C PHE A 60 1.73 23.59 31.54
N LEU A 61 1.23 24.71 32.05
CA LEU A 61 0.01 24.73 32.87
C LEU A 61 -1.28 24.81 32.04
N ASP A 62 -1.22 25.27 30.79
CA ASP A 62 -2.42 25.58 30.01
C ASP A 62 -2.38 24.93 28.61
N PHE A 63 -3.04 23.78 28.47
CA PHE A 63 -3.54 23.33 27.17
C PHE A 63 -4.95 23.94 27.00
N GLU A 64 -5.06 25.13 26.40
CA GLU A 64 -6.37 25.67 26.01
C GLU A 64 -6.81 25.14 24.64
N GLU A 65 -8.08 24.75 24.53
CA GLU A 65 -8.66 24.28 23.28
C GLU A 65 -8.99 25.47 22.37
N GLY A 66 -8.37 25.51 21.19
CA GLY A 66 -8.73 26.46 20.13
C GLY A 66 -7.86 27.71 19.96
N ILE A 67 -6.71 27.80 20.63
CA ILE A 67 -5.74 28.88 20.39
C ILE A 67 -4.53 28.37 19.59
N ASP A 68 -4.15 29.15 18.58
CA ASP A 68 -3.07 28.88 17.63
C ASP A 68 -1.71 29.19 18.26
N TYR A 69 -0.85 28.20 18.44
CA TYR A 69 0.53 28.42 18.85
C TYR A 69 1.50 27.47 18.14
N LEU A 70 2.59 28.05 17.63
CA LEU A 70 3.91 27.41 17.63
C LEU A 70 4.50 27.62 19.03
N ASP A 71 3.91 26.99 20.06
CA ASP A 71 4.31 27.34 21.44
C ASP A 71 5.67 26.74 21.80
N GLY A 72 6.47 27.54 22.49
CA GLY A 72 7.80 27.19 22.97
C GLY A 72 8.98 27.58 22.08
N ILE A 73 8.74 28.31 20.98
CA ILE A 73 9.77 29.01 20.22
C ILE A 73 9.39 30.49 20.02
N ASP A 74 10.30 31.43 20.31
CA ASP A 74 10.05 32.87 20.14
C ASP A 74 10.18 33.35 18.68
N GLU A 75 9.88 34.63 18.43
CA GLU A 75 10.01 35.29 17.11
C GLU A 75 11.43 35.23 16.51
N ASN A 76 12.44 34.96 17.33
CA ASN A 76 13.83 34.82 16.96
C ASN A 76 14.29 33.36 16.83
N LYS A 77 13.35 32.40 16.91
CA LYS A 77 13.57 30.95 16.87
C LYS A 77 14.28 30.35 18.10
N ASN A 78 14.27 31.02 19.25
CA ASN A 78 14.84 30.49 20.48
C ASN A 78 13.81 29.63 21.23
N VAL A 79 14.26 28.53 21.83
CA VAL A 79 13.43 27.71 22.72
C VAL A 79 13.12 28.51 23.98
N VAL A 80 11.83 28.74 24.25
CA VAL A 80 11.35 29.58 25.36
C VAL A 80 11.24 28.80 26.67
N TYR A 81 11.06 27.47 26.58
CA TYR A 81 10.90 26.59 27.75
C TYR A 81 12.04 25.57 27.84
N PRO A 82 12.80 25.54 28.96
CA PRO A 82 13.97 24.66 29.13
C PRO A 82 13.70 23.17 28.92
N ASN A 83 12.46 22.71 29.18
CA ASN A 83 12.06 21.31 29.06
C ASN A 83 11.31 20.98 27.76
N LEU A 84 11.22 21.92 26.83
CA LEU A 84 10.60 21.67 25.53
C LEU A 84 11.53 20.79 24.70
N ARG A 85 11.16 19.53 24.54
CA ARG A 85 11.92 18.57 23.74
C ARG A 85 11.59 18.67 22.25
N TYR A 86 10.33 18.91 21.91
CA TYR A 86 9.85 19.07 20.55
C TYR A 86 8.82 20.20 20.46
N PRO A 87 8.91 21.09 19.45
CA PRO A 87 7.88 22.09 19.17
C PRO A 87 6.54 21.40 18.90
N GLN A 88 5.47 21.93 19.47
CA GLN A 88 4.15 21.31 19.39
C GLN A 88 3.24 22.16 18.50
N LEU A 89 2.55 21.51 17.57
CA LEU A 89 1.55 22.15 16.72
C LEU A 89 0.26 21.32 16.78
N ARG A 90 -0.83 21.92 17.28
CA ARG A 90 -2.15 21.29 17.26
C ARG A 90 -2.86 21.66 15.96
N TRP A 91 -3.07 20.68 15.08
CA TRP A 91 -3.68 20.84 13.76
C TRP A 91 -5.15 20.42 13.68
N ASP A 92 -5.83 20.27 14.82
CA ASP A 92 -7.25 19.92 14.83
C ASP A 92 -8.07 20.96 14.04
N GLY A 93 -8.76 20.53 12.98
CA GLY A 93 -9.59 21.38 12.14
C GLY A 93 -8.85 22.19 11.06
N ARG A 94 -7.54 21.97 10.87
CA ARG A 94 -6.75 22.62 9.80
C ARG A 94 -6.57 21.68 8.60
N SER A 95 -6.58 22.25 7.39
CA SER A 95 -6.25 21.47 6.19
C SER A 95 -4.76 21.14 6.22
N LEU A 96 -4.44 19.85 6.10
CA LEU A 96 -3.09 19.33 6.01
C LEU A 96 -2.90 18.79 4.60
N THR A 97 -1.97 19.38 3.85
CA THR A 97 -1.61 18.92 2.51
C THR A 97 -0.21 18.35 2.55
N TYR A 98 -0.04 17.11 2.07
CA TYR A 98 1.26 16.44 2.01
C TYR A 98 1.69 16.30 0.56
N TYR A 99 2.94 16.62 0.25
CA TYR A 99 3.50 16.40 -1.08
C TYR A 99 5.01 16.21 -1.03
N VAL A 100 5.56 15.61 -2.08
CA VAL A 100 7.01 15.56 -2.30
C VAL A 100 7.35 16.64 -3.31
N GLU A 101 8.23 17.56 -2.93
CA GLU A 101 8.67 18.62 -3.83
C GLU A 101 9.44 18.02 -5.02
N PRO A 102 8.99 18.20 -6.28
CA PRO A 102 9.56 17.48 -7.42
C PRO A 102 11.05 17.79 -7.69
N SER A 103 11.49 19.01 -7.38
CA SER A 103 12.86 19.46 -7.63
C SER A 103 13.87 18.98 -6.58
N THR A 104 13.42 18.75 -5.35
CA THR A 104 14.31 18.45 -4.20
C THR A 104 14.07 17.09 -3.58
N GLY A 105 12.94 16.45 -3.88
CA GLY A 105 12.51 15.21 -3.23
C GLY A 105 12.10 15.40 -1.78
N HIS A 106 11.98 16.64 -1.30
CA HIS A 106 11.61 16.91 0.09
C HIS A 106 10.15 16.56 0.35
N PHE A 107 9.88 15.79 1.39
CA PHE A 107 8.53 15.61 1.92
C PHE A 107 8.11 16.88 2.66
N VAL A 108 7.07 17.54 2.15
CA VAL A 108 6.51 18.78 2.68
C VAL A 108 5.12 18.51 3.22
N GLN A 109 4.89 18.97 4.45
CA GLN A 109 3.57 19.09 5.06
C GLN A 109 3.20 20.57 5.10
N ALA A 110 2.25 20.97 4.26
CA ALA A 110 1.69 22.31 4.27
C ALA A 110 0.46 22.36 5.19
N VAL A 111 0.42 23.36 6.07
CA VAL A 111 -0.65 23.53 7.07
C VAL A 111 -1.45 24.78 6.75
N SER A 112 -2.74 24.61 6.43
CA SER A 112 -3.66 25.71 6.08
C SER A 112 -3.21 26.58 4.90
N GLU A 113 -2.39 26.01 4.02
CA GLU A 113 -1.88 26.67 2.83
C GLU A 113 -2.47 26.01 1.57
N LYS A 114 -2.82 26.85 0.59
CA LYS A 114 -3.26 26.37 -0.72
C LYS A 114 -2.03 25.96 -1.54
N VAL A 115 -1.75 24.67 -1.59
CA VAL A 115 -0.73 24.12 -2.50
C VAL A 115 -1.34 24.03 -3.89
N THR A 116 -0.74 24.71 -4.87
CA THR A 116 -1.08 24.52 -6.29
C THR A 116 -0.21 23.41 -6.85
N PHE A 117 -0.82 22.26 -7.08
CA PHE A 117 -0.18 21.18 -7.82
C PHE A 117 -0.07 21.57 -9.29
N GLU A 118 1.04 21.25 -9.95
CA GLU A 118 1.02 21.18 -11.42
C GLU A 118 0.00 20.09 -11.83
N ASN A 119 -0.80 20.36 -12.86
CA ASN A 119 -1.76 19.36 -13.34
C ASN A 119 -1.02 18.05 -13.66
N ASN A 120 -1.61 16.91 -13.26
CA ASN A 120 -1.12 15.54 -13.47
C ASN A 120 0.05 15.06 -12.59
N ILE A 121 0.38 15.72 -11.47
CA ILE A 121 1.41 15.19 -10.53
C ILE A 121 0.85 14.38 -9.35
N SER A 122 -0.48 14.35 -9.18
CA SER A 122 -1.16 13.57 -8.13
C SER A 122 -2.54 13.13 -8.61
N SER A 123 -3.05 12.02 -8.06
CA SER A 123 -4.47 11.70 -8.15
C SER A 123 -5.30 12.74 -7.38
N PRO A 124 -6.59 12.94 -7.73
CA PRO A 124 -7.50 13.75 -6.93
C PRO A 124 -7.56 13.33 -5.47
N ALA A 125 -7.96 14.26 -4.60
CA ALA A 125 -8.12 13.97 -3.18
C ALA A 125 -9.42 13.20 -2.92
N TYR A 126 -9.43 12.42 -1.83
CA TYR A 126 -10.62 11.68 -1.41
C TYR A 126 -11.79 12.65 -1.13
N GLY A 127 -12.93 12.48 -1.80
CA GLY A 127 -14.11 13.31 -1.60
C GLY A 127 -14.24 14.52 -2.53
N GLU A 128 -13.42 14.65 -3.57
CA GLU A 128 -13.58 15.68 -4.61
C GLU A 128 -14.61 15.30 -5.69
N GLY A 129 -15.29 14.15 -5.55
CA GLY A 129 -16.35 13.71 -6.47
C GLY A 129 -15.85 13.17 -7.81
N THR A 130 -14.53 12.97 -7.92
CA THR A 130 -13.82 12.26 -8.99
C THR A 130 -13.15 11.02 -8.40
N ASP A 131 -13.91 10.24 -7.63
CA ASP A 131 -13.42 9.10 -6.86
C ASP A 131 -12.86 7.98 -7.76
N GLU A 132 -13.21 7.98 -9.05
CA GLU A 132 -12.65 7.09 -10.08
C GLU A 132 -11.17 7.38 -10.41
N GLU A 133 -10.69 8.58 -10.09
CA GLU A 133 -9.31 9.02 -10.36
C GLU A 133 -8.40 8.92 -9.12
N VAL A 134 -8.99 8.72 -7.93
CA VAL A 134 -8.28 8.47 -6.67
C VAL A 134 -7.62 7.09 -6.75
N ILE A 135 -6.40 6.93 -6.21
CA ILE A 135 -5.74 5.61 -6.15
C ILE A 135 -6.56 4.67 -5.25
N ILE A 136 -7.37 3.82 -5.88
CA ILE A 136 -8.04 2.70 -5.23
C ILE A 136 -7.04 1.54 -5.17
N PRO A 137 -6.81 0.91 -4.01
CA PRO A 137 -6.05 -0.34 -3.95
C PRO A 137 -6.63 -1.36 -4.93
N GLY A 138 -5.94 -1.58 -6.06
CA GLY A 138 -6.36 -2.50 -7.11
C GLY A 138 -6.89 -1.88 -8.41
N ASN A 139 -6.97 -0.55 -8.57
CA ASN A 139 -7.43 0.03 -9.84
C ASN A 139 -6.94 1.46 -10.12
N THR A 140 -5.72 1.65 -10.63
CA THR A 140 -5.31 2.83 -11.45
C THR A 140 -3.98 2.57 -12.16
N GLY A 141 -3.96 2.70 -13.49
CA GLY A 141 -2.76 2.98 -14.29
C GLY A 141 -1.86 1.78 -14.63
N GLY A 142 -1.59 1.57 -15.91
CA GLY A 142 -0.81 0.44 -16.45
C GLY A 142 0.62 0.29 -15.89
N PRO A 143 1.27 -0.86 -16.17
CA PRO A 143 2.46 -1.32 -15.48
C PRO A 143 3.71 -0.55 -15.92
N GLY A 144 3.94 0.61 -15.30
CA GLY A 144 5.24 1.27 -15.28
C GLY A 144 6.27 0.54 -14.41
N THR A 145 7.54 0.92 -14.51
CA THR A 145 8.72 0.29 -13.87
C THR A 145 8.77 0.40 -12.32
N GLY A 146 7.68 0.82 -11.67
CA GLY A 146 7.53 0.93 -10.21
C GLY A 146 6.59 -0.10 -9.57
N PHE A 147 5.86 -0.91 -10.35
CA PHE A 147 4.89 -1.86 -9.80
C PHE A 147 5.52 -3.21 -9.48
N ASN A 148 5.55 -3.58 -8.21
CA ASN A 148 5.87 -4.94 -7.76
C ASN A 148 4.61 -5.74 -7.36
N PHE A 149 3.42 -5.17 -7.52
CA PHE A 149 2.15 -5.81 -7.17
C PHE A 149 1.13 -5.64 -8.31
N PHE A 150 0.55 -6.75 -8.74
CA PHE A 150 -0.42 -6.85 -9.82
C PHE A 150 -1.70 -7.48 -9.30
N THR A 151 -2.82 -6.80 -9.49
CA THR A 151 -4.15 -7.35 -9.24
C THR A 151 -4.58 -8.14 -10.47
N MET A 152 -4.90 -9.41 -10.28
CA MET A 152 -5.30 -10.31 -11.35
C MET A 152 -6.79 -10.61 -11.22
N THR A 153 -7.55 -10.38 -12.29
CA THR A 153 -8.97 -10.74 -12.40
C THR A 153 -9.22 -11.49 -13.70
N VAL A 154 -10.41 -12.07 -13.84
CA VAL A 154 -10.86 -12.70 -15.09
C VAL A 154 -12.13 -12.01 -15.51
N GLY A 155 -12.21 -11.61 -16.78
CA GLY A 155 -13.31 -10.83 -17.31
C GLY A 155 -13.65 -11.22 -18.74
N VAL A 156 -14.55 -10.44 -19.34
CA VAL A 156 -14.97 -10.62 -20.74
C VAL A 156 -13.76 -10.47 -21.65
N ASP A 157 -13.61 -11.36 -22.62
CA ASP A 157 -12.66 -11.19 -23.72
C ASP A 157 -13.28 -10.24 -24.75
N THR A 158 -12.89 -8.97 -24.74
CA THR A 158 -13.48 -7.96 -25.64
C THR A 158 -12.91 -8.04 -27.05
N VAL A 159 -11.81 -8.78 -27.24
CA VAL A 159 -11.13 -8.93 -28.53
C VAL A 159 -11.50 -10.24 -29.21
N GLY A 160 -11.35 -11.37 -28.53
CA GLY A 160 -11.55 -12.72 -29.06
C GLY A 160 -12.91 -13.35 -28.74
N GLY A 161 -13.67 -12.78 -27.80
CA GLY A 161 -14.99 -13.31 -27.40
C GLY A 161 -14.94 -14.67 -26.70
N GLN A 162 -13.80 -15.09 -26.15
CA GLN A 162 -13.65 -16.35 -25.44
C GLN A 162 -14.60 -16.45 -24.23
N ALA A 163 -15.45 -17.48 -24.22
CA ALA A 163 -16.47 -17.66 -23.18
C ALA A 163 -15.90 -17.90 -21.79
N SER A 164 -14.70 -18.51 -21.68
CA SER A 164 -14.01 -18.68 -20.39
C SER A 164 -13.35 -17.40 -19.89
N GLY A 165 -13.49 -16.28 -20.60
CA GLY A 165 -12.88 -15.00 -20.27
C GLY A 165 -11.38 -14.97 -20.52
N VAL A 166 -10.74 -13.89 -20.09
CA VAL A 166 -9.29 -13.67 -20.17
C VAL A 166 -8.78 -12.95 -18.92
N PHE A 167 -7.47 -12.97 -18.69
CA PHE A 167 -6.90 -12.23 -17.57
C PHE A 167 -6.96 -10.72 -17.80
N TYR A 168 -7.29 -10.03 -16.72
CA TYR A 168 -7.15 -8.60 -16.57
C TYR A 168 -6.10 -8.32 -15.51
N VAL A 169 -5.10 -7.51 -15.84
CA VAL A 169 -4.02 -7.10 -14.93
C VAL A 169 -4.22 -5.63 -14.60
N ASN A 170 -4.44 -5.32 -13.32
CA ASN A 170 -4.77 -3.97 -12.84
C ASN A 170 -5.92 -3.34 -13.64
N GLY A 171 -6.96 -4.14 -13.94
CA GLY A 171 -8.14 -3.70 -14.69
C GLY A 171 -7.95 -3.58 -16.21
N ILE A 172 -6.76 -3.85 -16.74
CA ILE A 172 -6.49 -3.82 -18.20
C ILE A 172 -6.58 -5.25 -18.74
N GLU A 173 -7.29 -5.44 -19.85
CA GLU A 173 -7.41 -6.73 -20.53
C GLU A 173 -6.08 -7.15 -21.15
N ARG A 174 -5.54 -8.32 -20.72
CA ARG A 174 -4.34 -8.98 -21.26
C ARG A 174 -3.18 -8.03 -21.64
N PRO A 175 -2.75 -7.08 -20.80
CA PRO A 175 -1.67 -6.16 -21.17
C PRO A 175 -0.34 -6.91 -21.30
N GLU A 176 0.53 -6.44 -22.19
CA GLU A 176 1.94 -6.77 -22.06
C GLU A 176 2.49 -6.11 -20.78
N LEU A 177 3.25 -6.86 -19.99
CA LEU A 177 3.87 -6.36 -18.77
C LEU A 177 5.34 -5.98 -19.03
N SER A 178 5.83 -4.95 -18.36
CA SER A 178 7.25 -4.59 -18.36
C SER A 178 7.78 -4.62 -16.94
N ILE A 179 8.72 -5.52 -16.67
CA ILE A 179 9.31 -5.73 -15.34
C ILE A 179 10.84 -5.84 -15.43
N THR A 180 11.53 -5.81 -14.30
CA THR A 180 13.00 -5.73 -14.21
C THR A 180 13.56 -6.88 -13.39
N LYS A 181 14.70 -7.45 -13.81
CA LYS A 181 15.47 -8.42 -13.02
C LYS A 181 15.95 -7.79 -11.70
N GLY A 182 16.19 -8.64 -10.70
CA GLY A 182 16.61 -8.25 -9.35
C GLY A 182 15.45 -7.83 -8.43
N ARG A 183 14.20 -8.08 -8.83
CA ARG A 183 13.00 -7.74 -8.06
C ARG A 183 12.07 -8.94 -7.91
N THR A 184 11.22 -8.86 -6.89
CA THR A 184 10.11 -9.79 -6.67
C THR A 184 8.81 -9.10 -6.99
N TYR A 185 7.99 -9.76 -7.80
CA TYR A 185 6.67 -9.31 -8.22
C TYR A 185 5.60 -10.18 -7.57
N VAL A 186 4.48 -9.59 -7.19
CA VAL A 186 3.34 -10.26 -6.58
C VAL A 186 2.15 -10.16 -7.51
N PHE A 187 1.53 -11.29 -7.82
CA PHE A 187 0.30 -11.39 -8.61
C PHE A 187 -0.80 -11.89 -7.68
N ASP A 188 -1.77 -11.04 -7.36
CA ASP A 188 -2.88 -11.35 -6.47
C ASP A 188 -4.11 -11.81 -7.27
N GLN A 189 -4.44 -13.09 -7.18
CA GLN A 189 -5.60 -13.72 -7.82
C GLN A 189 -6.79 -13.89 -6.85
N SER A 190 -6.82 -13.17 -5.72
CA SER A 190 -7.84 -13.37 -4.68
C SER A 190 -9.25 -12.97 -5.13
N ALA A 191 -9.40 -12.18 -6.19
CA ALA A 191 -10.71 -11.85 -6.75
C ALA A 191 -11.47 -13.12 -7.17
N SER A 192 -12.75 -13.18 -6.79
CA SER A 192 -13.62 -14.36 -6.99
C SER A 192 -13.73 -14.78 -8.45
N SER A 193 -13.61 -13.86 -9.41
CA SER A 193 -13.58 -14.15 -10.84
C SER A 193 -12.48 -15.14 -11.24
N ASN A 194 -11.35 -15.16 -10.54
CA ASN A 194 -10.31 -16.15 -10.83
C ASN A 194 -10.78 -17.56 -10.44
N ALA A 195 -11.52 -17.68 -9.34
CA ALA A 195 -12.01 -18.96 -8.82
C ALA A 195 -13.30 -19.44 -9.52
N SER A 196 -14.08 -18.50 -10.05
CA SER A 196 -15.29 -18.78 -10.80
C SER A 196 -15.61 -17.64 -11.76
N TYR A 197 -15.26 -17.80 -13.03
CA TYR A 197 -15.77 -17.00 -14.14
C TYR A 197 -16.42 -17.95 -15.14
N ASN A 198 -17.72 -17.78 -15.39
CA ASN A 198 -18.51 -18.72 -16.22
C ASN A 198 -18.26 -20.19 -15.85
N VAL A 199 -18.33 -20.51 -14.55
CA VAL A 199 -18.08 -21.84 -13.93
C VAL A 199 -16.68 -22.45 -14.13
N SER A 200 -15.74 -21.69 -14.70
CA SER A 200 -14.32 -22.06 -14.82
C SER A 200 -13.45 -21.34 -13.78
N HIS A 201 -12.27 -21.90 -13.49
CA HIS A 201 -11.27 -21.28 -12.64
C HIS A 201 -9.93 -21.16 -13.37
N HIS A 202 -9.13 -20.18 -12.96
CA HIS A 202 -8.05 -19.65 -13.78
C HIS A 202 -6.74 -19.49 -13.00
N PRO A 203 -6.07 -20.58 -12.59
CA PRO A 203 -4.76 -20.47 -11.97
C PRO A 203 -3.74 -19.84 -12.93
N LEU A 204 -3.05 -18.80 -12.47
CA LEU A 204 -1.97 -18.12 -13.18
C LEU A 204 -0.70 -18.96 -13.12
N MET A 205 -0.06 -19.12 -14.28
CA MET A 205 1.23 -19.77 -14.45
C MET A 205 2.15 -18.89 -15.30
N PHE A 206 3.44 -19.23 -15.30
CA PHE A 206 4.44 -18.57 -16.15
C PHE A 206 5.09 -19.56 -17.11
N SER A 207 5.58 -19.08 -18.25
CA SER A 207 6.31 -19.89 -19.22
C SER A 207 7.27 -19.02 -20.05
N THR A 208 8.27 -19.64 -20.68
CA THR A 208 9.09 -19.01 -21.73
C THR A 208 8.42 -19.09 -23.11
N VAL A 209 7.31 -19.83 -23.25
CA VAL A 209 6.53 -19.99 -24.48
C VAL A 209 5.10 -19.48 -24.25
N TYR A 210 4.55 -18.77 -25.22
CA TYR A 210 3.17 -18.29 -25.17
C TYR A 210 2.20 -19.46 -24.92
N ASP A 211 1.23 -19.28 -24.01
CA ASP A 211 0.27 -20.30 -23.55
C ASP A 211 0.87 -21.54 -22.84
N GLY A 212 2.15 -21.51 -22.48
CA GLY A 212 2.76 -22.54 -21.64
C GLY A 212 2.55 -23.97 -22.17
N GLU A 213 2.17 -24.90 -21.30
CA GLU A 213 2.04 -26.32 -21.66
C GLU A 213 0.95 -26.60 -22.72
N HIS A 214 0.09 -25.64 -23.00
CA HIS A 214 -0.89 -25.76 -24.08
C HIS A 214 -0.28 -25.55 -25.47
N ALA A 215 0.91 -24.96 -25.56
CA ALA A 215 1.65 -24.74 -26.80
C ALA A 215 2.67 -25.85 -27.06
N VAL A 216 3.01 -26.05 -28.34
CA VAL A 216 4.05 -27.00 -28.75
C VAL A 216 5.39 -26.58 -28.16
N ASN A 217 6.03 -27.48 -27.41
CA ASN A 217 7.28 -27.26 -26.65
C ASN A 217 7.17 -26.22 -25.52
N GLY A 218 5.96 -25.83 -25.11
CA GLY A 218 5.79 -25.02 -23.92
C GLY A 218 5.77 -25.86 -22.65
N ASP A 219 6.15 -25.24 -21.54
CA ASP A 219 6.26 -25.86 -20.21
C ASP A 219 6.10 -24.78 -19.13
N HIS A 220 5.95 -25.16 -17.86
CA HIS A 220 5.92 -24.24 -16.73
C HIS A 220 7.30 -23.64 -16.45
N TYR A 221 7.36 -22.32 -16.30
CA TYR A 221 8.51 -21.63 -15.70
C TYR A 221 8.32 -21.59 -14.18
N ASN A 222 9.16 -22.34 -13.45
CA ASN A 222 9.06 -22.48 -12.00
C ASN A 222 10.17 -21.76 -11.22
N THR A 223 11.24 -21.31 -11.90
CA THR A 223 12.37 -20.65 -11.24
C THR A 223 11.92 -19.34 -10.59
N GLY A 224 12.15 -19.20 -9.28
CA GLY A 224 11.75 -18.00 -8.54
C GLY A 224 10.24 -17.85 -8.33
N VAL A 225 9.43 -18.85 -8.69
CA VAL A 225 7.96 -18.81 -8.53
C VAL A 225 7.55 -19.42 -7.21
N ILE A 226 6.79 -18.67 -6.41
CA ILE A 226 6.23 -19.11 -5.13
C ILE A 226 4.71 -18.96 -5.20
N TYR A 227 3.99 -20.05 -4.96
CA TYR A 227 2.53 -20.06 -4.87
C TYR A 227 2.07 -20.01 -3.42
N LYS A 228 1.04 -19.21 -3.12
CA LYS A 228 0.43 -19.10 -1.81
C LYS A 228 -1.09 -19.19 -1.89
N LEU A 229 -1.69 -20.00 -1.01
CA LEU A 229 -3.12 -20.03 -0.75
C LEU A 229 -3.34 -19.68 0.72
N ASP A 230 -4.21 -18.72 1.02
CA ASP A 230 -4.52 -18.30 2.40
C ASP A 230 -3.27 -17.92 3.21
N GLY A 231 -2.32 -17.26 2.54
CA GLY A 231 -1.03 -16.84 3.11
C GLY A 231 0.00 -17.96 3.28
N VAL A 232 -0.38 -19.23 3.04
CA VAL A 232 0.51 -20.39 3.19
C VAL A 232 1.14 -20.73 1.85
N GLN A 233 2.46 -20.90 1.83
CA GLN A 233 3.18 -21.38 0.66
C GLN A 233 2.82 -22.83 0.34
N VAL A 234 2.53 -23.10 -0.93
CA VAL A 234 2.12 -24.42 -1.43
C VAL A 234 2.89 -24.78 -2.70
N THR A 235 2.91 -26.06 -3.07
CA THR A 235 3.43 -26.48 -4.39
C THR A 235 2.49 -26.02 -5.50
N MET A 236 2.96 -25.98 -6.76
CA MET A 236 2.10 -25.69 -7.92
C MET A 236 0.87 -26.62 -7.99
N ALA A 237 1.09 -27.93 -7.76
CA ALA A 237 -0.02 -28.91 -7.77
C ALA A 237 -1.05 -28.63 -6.66
N GLN A 238 -0.59 -28.24 -5.47
CA GLN A 238 -1.45 -27.82 -4.37
C GLN A 238 -2.13 -26.48 -4.66
N TYR A 239 -1.45 -25.54 -5.33
CA TYR A 239 -2.03 -24.27 -5.76
C TYR A 239 -3.22 -24.50 -6.67
N VAL A 240 -3.06 -25.37 -7.68
CA VAL A 240 -4.12 -25.73 -8.63
C VAL A 240 -5.28 -26.46 -7.94
N SER A 241 -4.98 -27.52 -7.17
CA SER A 241 -6.02 -28.33 -6.52
C SER A 241 -6.77 -27.58 -5.41
N GLY A 242 -6.09 -26.70 -4.67
CA GLY A 242 -6.68 -25.85 -3.63
C GLY A 242 -7.25 -24.52 -4.14
N PHE A 243 -7.07 -24.21 -5.43
CA PHE A 243 -7.34 -22.88 -5.99
C PHE A 243 -8.76 -22.41 -5.70
N VAL A 244 -9.76 -23.24 -6.02
CA VAL A 244 -11.17 -22.85 -5.89
C VAL A 244 -11.56 -22.64 -4.41
N ALA A 245 -11.01 -23.43 -3.51
CA ALA A 245 -11.38 -23.42 -2.08
C ALA A 245 -10.76 -22.26 -1.28
N ALA A 246 -9.62 -21.73 -1.71
CA ALA A 246 -8.90 -20.69 -0.98
C ALA A 246 -9.65 -19.36 -0.95
N THR A 247 -9.43 -18.55 0.09
CA THR A 247 -9.95 -17.17 0.15
C THR A 247 -8.99 -16.20 -0.54
N THR A 248 -7.68 -16.36 -0.28
CA THR A 248 -6.62 -15.56 -0.93
C THR A 248 -5.69 -16.43 -1.76
N ARG A 249 -5.23 -15.89 -2.89
CA ARG A 249 -4.40 -16.61 -3.87
C ARG A 249 -3.32 -15.66 -4.36
N ARG A 250 -2.05 -16.00 -4.15
CA ARG A 250 -0.93 -15.17 -4.59
C ARG A 250 0.13 -15.99 -5.28
N VAL A 251 0.69 -15.41 -6.33
CA VAL A 251 1.90 -15.92 -6.96
C VAL A 251 2.98 -14.86 -6.85
N GLU A 252 4.12 -15.22 -6.27
CA GLU A 252 5.29 -14.35 -6.21
C GLU A 252 6.30 -14.82 -7.26
N LEU A 253 6.85 -13.90 -8.03
CA LEU A 253 7.84 -14.14 -9.07
C LEU A 253 9.10 -13.33 -8.74
N ALA A 254 10.10 -14.00 -8.18
CA ALA A 254 11.43 -13.46 -7.96
C ALA A 254 12.26 -13.62 -9.23
N LEU A 255 12.63 -12.51 -9.87
CA LEU A 255 13.45 -12.52 -11.08
C LEU A 255 14.92 -12.35 -10.71
N GLU A 256 15.68 -13.44 -10.77
CA GLU A 256 17.13 -13.39 -10.64
C GLU A 256 17.80 -12.76 -11.88
N SER A 257 19.08 -12.40 -11.77
CA SER A 257 19.85 -11.82 -12.89
C SER A 257 19.93 -12.73 -14.12
N THR A 258 19.77 -14.03 -13.93
CA THR A 258 19.77 -15.07 -14.96
C THR A 258 18.39 -15.35 -15.58
N ALA A 259 17.33 -14.69 -15.08
CA ALA A 259 16.00 -14.84 -15.66
C ALA A 259 16.00 -14.47 -17.15
N PRO A 260 15.17 -15.13 -17.98
CA PRO A 260 15.06 -14.79 -19.40
C PRO A 260 14.53 -13.36 -19.58
N ASP A 261 14.82 -12.76 -20.73
CA ASP A 261 14.34 -11.41 -21.07
C ASP A 261 12.85 -11.39 -21.48
N THR A 262 12.25 -12.57 -21.63
CA THR A 262 10.84 -12.74 -21.97
C THR A 262 10.25 -13.90 -21.19
N LEU A 263 9.12 -13.65 -20.56
CA LEU A 263 8.20 -14.66 -20.04
C LEU A 263 6.80 -14.40 -20.59
N TYR A 264 5.90 -15.33 -20.35
CA TYR A 264 4.48 -15.21 -20.60
C TYR A 264 3.75 -15.57 -19.32
N TYR A 265 2.76 -14.78 -18.93
CA TYR A 265 1.76 -15.22 -17.97
C TYR A 265 0.62 -15.88 -18.73
N TRP A 266 0.10 -16.98 -18.22
CA TRP A 266 -0.91 -17.79 -18.90
C TRP A 266 -1.82 -18.51 -17.89
N CYS A 267 -2.99 -18.99 -18.35
CA CYS A 267 -3.90 -19.75 -17.50
C CYS A 267 -3.61 -21.24 -17.65
N HIS A 268 -3.47 -21.95 -16.54
CA HIS A 268 -3.18 -23.40 -16.53
C HIS A 268 -4.20 -24.28 -17.28
N PHE A 269 -5.42 -23.79 -17.48
CA PHE A 269 -6.51 -24.59 -18.05
C PHE A 269 -7.08 -24.05 -19.36
N HIS A 270 -6.69 -22.85 -19.78
CA HIS A 270 -7.33 -22.19 -20.92
C HIS A 270 -6.27 -21.45 -21.75
N THR A 271 -6.21 -21.78 -23.04
CA THR A 271 -5.38 -21.06 -24.02
C THR A 271 -5.86 -19.63 -24.19
N GLY A 272 -4.97 -18.74 -24.65
CA GLY A 272 -5.30 -17.40 -25.08
C GLY A 272 -5.64 -16.41 -23.96
N GLN A 273 -5.58 -16.80 -22.69
CA GLN A 273 -6.00 -15.92 -21.58
C GLN A 273 -4.94 -14.94 -21.11
N GLY A 274 -3.67 -15.18 -21.45
CA GLY A 274 -2.55 -14.40 -20.98
C GLY A 274 -1.87 -13.53 -22.04
N ASN A 275 -0.70 -12.99 -21.70
CA ASN A 275 0.15 -12.22 -22.60
C ASN A 275 1.63 -12.22 -22.18
N LYS A 276 2.45 -11.49 -22.93
CA LYS A 276 3.90 -11.37 -22.76
C LYS A 276 4.28 -10.51 -21.55
N ILE A 277 5.40 -10.88 -20.95
CA ILE A 277 6.15 -10.11 -19.96
C ILE A 277 7.52 -9.80 -20.56
N ASN A 278 7.79 -8.52 -20.79
CA ASN A 278 9.09 -8.00 -21.20
C ASN A 278 9.95 -7.77 -19.94
N ILE A 279 11.13 -8.37 -19.88
CA ILE A 279 12.01 -8.33 -18.70
C ILE A 279 13.30 -7.60 -19.06
N SER A 280 13.55 -6.46 -18.42
CA SER A 280 14.78 -5.69 -18.60
C SER A 280 15.78 -5.90 -17.45
N ALA A 281 17.05 -5.58 -17.69
CA ALA A 281 18.03 -5.54 -16.61
C ALA A 281 17.64 -4.48 -15.56
N GLY A 282 17.77 -4.80 -14.28
CA GLY A 282 17.63 -3.80 -13.23
C GLY A 282 18.73 -2.74 -13.37
N SER A 283 18.37 -1.46 -13.24
CA SER A 283 19.38 -0.40 -13.06
C SER A 283 20.11 -0.69 -11.75
N GLY A 284 21.35 -1.16 -11.83
CA GLY A 284 22.20 -1.26 -10.65
C GLY A 284 22.30 0.12 -10.03
N TYR A 285 21.81 0.25 -8.80
CA TYR A 285 22.16 1.36 -7.92
C TYR A 285 23.42 0.98 -7.15
#